data_AF-A0A944KNS5-F1
#
_entry.id   AF-A0A944KNS5-F1
#
_cell.length_a   1.000
_cell.length_b   1.000
_cell.length_c   1.000
_cell.angle_alpha   90.00
_cell.angle_beta   90.00
_cell.angle_gamma   90.00
#
_symmetry.space_group_name_H-M   'P 1'
#
loop_
_entity.id
_entity.type
_entity.pdbx_description
1 polymer ?
#
loop_
_entity_poly.entity_id
_entity_poly.type
_entity_poly.pdbx_seq_one_letter_code
_entity_poly.pdbx_strand_id
1 'polypeptide(L)'
;MIGNVVLGVTVLGTVLAGGVAVDAATAPEAKAAARWGQITQTQGKNYTGCGKAQHFNRFKNGTFAWGNVVGANAWSKQKLCYANISQYGMARA
;
A
#
# COMPACT_ATOMS: atom_id res chain seq x y z
N MET A 1 -6.84 18.07 -40.47
CA MET A 1 -7.36 16.80 -39.92
C MET A 1 -6.78 15.66 -40.74
N ILE A 2 -6.60 14.47 -40.14
CA ILE A 2 -5.67 13.34 -40.48
C ILE A 2 -4.36 13.48 -39.68
N GLY A 3 -3.90 12.55 -38.83
CA GLY A 3 -4.38 11.23 -38.42
C GLY A 3 -3.48 10.68 -37.27
N ASN A 4 -4.01 9.74 -36.49
CA ASN A 4 -3.34 9.02 -35.38
C ASN A 4 -2.07 8.26 -35.83
N VAL A 5 -1.10 8.06 -34.91
CA VAL A 5 -0.22 6.86 -34.70
C VAL A 5 0.94 7.26 -33.75
N VAL A 6 0.86 6.94 -32.45
CA VAL A 6 1.58 5.85 -31.74
C VAL A 6 3.12 5.86 -31.87
N LEU A 7 3.77 6.29 -30.78
CA LEU A 7 5.11 5.88 -30.33
C LEU A 7 4.95 5.69 -28.82
N GLY A 8 5.20 4.56 -28.17
CA GLY A 8 6.02 3.41 -28.51
C GLY A 8 6.63 2.94 -27.18
N VAL A 9 6.07 1.85 -26.64
CA VAL A 9 6.72 0.83 -25.80
C VAL A 9 7.58 1.29 -24.61
N THR A 10 7.08 1.01 -23.39
CA THR A 10 7.92 0.47 -22.31
C THR A 10 7.08 -0.48 -21.46
N VAL A 11 6.91 -1.69 -21.97
CA VAL A 11 6.54 -2.85 -21.16
C VAL A 11 7.84 -3.40 -20.57
N LEU A 12 8.10 -3.10 -19.30
CA LEU A 12 8.98 -3.88 -18.43
C LEU A 12 8.22 -3.96 -17.09
N GLY A 13 7.56 -5.08 -16.81
CA GLY A 13 8.09 -6.10 -15.90
C GLY A 13 7.88 -5.61 -14.46
N THR A 14 6.95 -6.14 -13.67
CA THR A 14 6.86 -7.56 -13.34
C THR A 14 5.46 -7.84 -12.77
N VAL A 15 4.78 -8.82 -13.35
CA VAL A 15 3.64 -9.49 -12.71
C VAL A 15 4.21 -10.29 -11.54
N LEU A 16 4.21 -9.71 -10.33
CA LEU A 16 4.41 -10.44 -9.07
C LEU A 16 3.53 -9.79 -7.99
N ALA A 17 2.26 -10.22 -7.95
CA ALA A 17 1.41 -10.40 -6.76
C ALA A 17 -0.07 -10.14 -7.14
N GLY A 18 -0.78 -11.20 -7.50
CA GLY A 18 -2.22 -11.21 -7.82
C GLY A 18 -3.13 -10.88 -6.63
N GLY A 19 -3.03 -9.66 -6.11
CA GLY A 19 -3.89 -9.13 -5.04
C GLY A 19 -3.92 -7.60 -4.94
N VAL A 20 -3.24 -6.86 -5.83
CA VAL A 20 -3.14 -5.38 -5.80
C VAL A 20 -3.88 -4.73 -6.98
N ALA A 21 -4.82 -5.45 -7.59
CA ALA A 21 -5.55 -5.00 -8.78
C ALA A 21 -7.05 -4.84 -8.47
N VAL A 22 -7.42 -3.88 -7.62
CA VAL A 22 -8.79 -3.35 -7.65
C VAL A 22 -8.88 -1.83 -7.42
N ASP A 23 -7.95 -1.15 -6.74
CA ASP A 23 -8.21 0.24 -6.30
C ASP A 23 -7.28 1.35 -6.86
N ALA A 24 -6.38 1.03 -7.79
CA ALA A 24 -5.44 2.01 -8.36
C ALA A 24 -6.07 3.04 -9.34
N ALA A 25 -7.39 2.98 -9.58
CA ALA A 25 -8.06 3.81 -10.60
C ALA A 25 -8.72 5.09 -10.05
N THR A 26 -8.68 5.32 -8.73
CA THR A 26 -9.21 6.55 -8.13
C THR A 26 -8.08 7.36 -7.50
N ALA A 27 -8.03 8.65 -7.79
CA ALA A 27 -6.91 9.54 -7.52
C ALA A 27 -6.80 10.17 -6.09
N PRO A 28 -6.97 9.43 -4.97
CA PRO A 28 -6.33 9.80 -3.69
C PRO A 28 -4.95 9.13 -3.47
N GLU A 29 -4.65 8.08 -4.23
CA GLU A 29 -3.54 7.16 -3.92
C GLU A 29 -2.15 7.75 -4.20
N ALA A 30 -1.98 8.66 -5.16
CA ALA A 30 -0.66 9.26 -5.42
C ALA A 30 -0.11 10.04 -4.19
N LYS A 31 -1.00 10.68 -3.42
CA LYS A 31 -0.63 11.34 -2.15
C LYS A 31 -0.43 10.34 -1.01
N ALA A 32 -1.11 9.19 -1.02
CA ALA A 32 -0.91 8.12 -0.03
C ALA A 32 0.35 7.30 -0.31
N ALA A 33 0.69 7.05 -1.57
CA ALA A 33 1.93 6.42 -2.03
C ALA A 33 3.16 7.30 -1.78
N ALA A 34 3.02 8.63 -1.84
CA ALA A 34 4.06 9.56 -1.42
C ALA A 34 4.32 9.53 0.10
N ARG A 35 3.34 9.06 0.87
CA ARG A 35 3.27 9.12 2.33
C ARG A 35 3.67 7.80 2.98
N TRP A 36 3.28 6.69 2.38
CA TRP A 36 3.57 5.34 2.84
C TRP A 36 3.97 4.45 1.67
N GLY A 37 4.80 3.45 1.94
CA GLY A 37 5.18 2.46 0.93
C GLY A 37 5.89 1.27 1.51
N GLN A 38 6.36 0.40 0.62
CA GLN A 38 6.95 -0.90 0.99
C GLN A 38 6.04 -1.69 1.94
N ILE A 39 4.73 -1.70 1.64
CA ILE A 39 3.70 -2.30 2.48
C ILE A 39 3.59 -3.79 2.14
N THR A 40 3.70 -4.62 3.16
CA THR A 40 3.48 -6.07 3.13
C THR A 40 2.50 -6.44 4.25
N GLN A 41 2.08 -7.70 4.33
CA GLN A 41 1.22 -8.17 5.43
C GLN A 41 1.84 -8.05 6.83
N THR A 42 3.15 -7.86 6.93
CA THR A 42 3.88 -7.82 8.20
C THR A 42 4.40 -6.44 8.55
N GLN A 43 4.46 -5.50 7.59
CA GLN A 43 5.01 -4.18 7.84
C GLN A 43 4.63 -3.15 6.77
N GLY A 44 4.74 -1.88 7.11
CA GLY A 44 4.72 -0.78 6.16
C GLY A 44 5.65 0.33 6.59
N LYS A 45 6.29 0.99 5.62
CA LYS A 45 7.17 2.13 5.88
C LYS A 45 6.36 3.42 5.85
N ASN A 46 6.43 4.18 6.95
CA ASN A 46 5.93 5.55 6.98
C ASN A 46 7.01 6.45 6.39
N TYR A 47 6.78 7.03 5.21
CA TYR A 47 7.68 8.04 4.66
C TYR A 47 7.45 9.39 5.37
N THR A 48 7.79 10.50 4.74
CA THR A 48 7.68 11.84 5.34
C THR A 48 6.31 12.46 5.06
N GLY A 49 5.88 13.38 5.94
CA GLY A 49 4.77 14.29 5.67
C GLY A 49 3.37 13.90 6.18
N CYS A 50 3.17 12.75 6.84
CA CYS A 50 1.86 12.31 7.38
C CYS A 50 1.76 12.20 8.90
N GLY A 51 2.80 12.60 9.63
CA GLY A 51 2.82 12.48 11.09
C GLY A 51 2.95 11.02 11.52
N LYS A 52 2.19 10.62 12.54
CA LYS A 52 2.19 9.24 13.04
C LYS A 52 1.31 8.34 12.17
N ALA A 53 1.81 7.14 11.87
CA ALA A 53 1.09 6.14 11.10
C ALA A 53 1.32 4.74 11.68
N GLN A 54 0.45 3.81 11.31
CA GLN A 54 0.55 2.40 11.70
C GLN A 54 0.04 1.49 10.59
N HIS A 55 0.66 0.32 10.50
CA HIS A 55 0.28 -0.75 9.60
C HIS A 55 -0.95 -1.47 10.13
N PHE A 56 -1.82 -1.93 9.23
CA PHE A 56 -2.98 -2.74 9.58
C PHE A 56 -3.12 -3.97 8.70
N ASN A 57 -3.70 -5.02 9.28
CA ASN A 57 -4.26 -6.16 8.58
C ASN A 57 -5.75 -6.21 8.88
N ARG A 58 -6.59 -6.26 7.84
CA ARG A 58 -8.01 -6.55 7.95
C ARG A 58 -8.22 -8.03 7.65
N PHE A 59 -8.93 -8.72 8.52
CA PHE A 59 -9.29 -10.12 8.33
C PHE A 59 -10.57 -10.25 7.51
N LYS A 60 -10.83 -11.44 6.94
CA LYS A 60 -12.08 -11.74 6.22
C LYS A 60 -13.34 -11.50 7.05
N ASN A 61 -13.25 -11.64 8.37
CA ASN A 61 -14.35 -11.35 9.30
C ASN A 61 -14.53 -9.85 9.62
N GLY A 62 -13.74 -8.97 8.99
CA GLY A 62 -13.80 -7.52 9.19
C GLY A 62 -13.00 -6.99 10.37
N THR A 63 -12.40 -7.85 11.21
CA THR A 63 -11.57 -7.41 12.35
C THR A 63 -10.23 -6.87 11.86
N PHE A 64 -9.66 -5.90 12.58
CA PHE A 64 -8.36 -5.31 12.27
C PHE A 64 -7.30 -5.68 13.31
N ALA A 65 -6.11 -6.04 12.85
CA ALA A 65 -4.91 -6.14 13.67
C ALA A 65 -3.93 -5.03 13.29
N TRP A 66 -3.46 -4.30 14.30
CA TRP A 66 -2.62 -3.12 14.13
C TRP A 66 -1.17 -3.38 14.53
N GLY A 67 -0.25 -2.81 13.76
CA GLY A 67 1.17 -2.75 14.11
C GLY A 67 1.48 -1.65 15.12
N ASN A 68 2.77 -1.41 15.35
CA ASN A 68 3.20 -0.30 16.21
C ASN A 68 3.04 1.07 15.52
N VAL A 69 2.64 2.07 16.28
CA VAL A 69 2.60 3.46 15.81
C VAL A 69 4.03 3.98 15.59
N VAL A 70 4.28 4.55 14.42
CA VAL A 70 5.57 5.10 14.04
C VAL A 70 5.48 6.52 13.49
N GLY A 71 6.51 7.31 13.75
CA GLY A 71 6.71 8.62 13.12
C GLY A 71 7.23 8.52 11.68
N ALA A 72 7.63 9.66 11.12
CA ALA A 72 8.15 9.73 9.77
C ALA A 72 9.44 8.93 9.60
N ASN A 73 9.63 8.37 8.40
CA ASN A 73 10.77 7.55 7.99
C ASN A 73 11.03 6.30 8.86
N ALA A 74 9.99 5.74 9.48
CA ALA A 74 10.08 4.57 10.34
C ALA A 74 9.13 3.44 9.90
N TRP A 75 9.44 2.22 10.33
CA TRP A 75 8.69 1.02 9.96
C TRP A 75 7.68 0.63 11.03
N SER A 76 6.40 0.61 10.66
CA SER A 76 5.38 -0.06 11.46
C SER A 76 5.37 -1.54 11.12
N LYS A 77 5.47 -2.40 12.12
CA LYS A 77 5.53 -3.86 11.99
C LYS A 77 4.43 -4.53 12.82
N GLN A 78 3.96 -5.66 12.33
CA GLN A 78 3.12 -6.60 13.09
C GLN A 78 4.00 -7.45 14.01
N LYS A 79 3.49 -7.75 15.20
CA LYS A 79 4.18 -8.68 16.12
C LYS A 79 4.01 -10.15 15.71
N LEU A 80 2.94 -10.46 14.99
CA LEU A 80 2.55 -11.81 14.61
C LEU A 80 2.24 -11.88 13.12
N CYS A 81 2.47 -13.05 12.52
CA CYS A 81 1.96 -13.37 11.20
C CYS A 81 0.51 -13.82 11.33
N TYR A 82 -0.40 -13.19 10.60
CA TYR A 82 -1.82 -13.52 10.66
C TYR A 82 -2.28 -14.25 9.40
N ALA A 83 -3.23 -15.16 9.56
CA ALA A 83 -3.92 -15.83 8.46
C ALA A 83 -5.23 -15.12 8.12
N ASN A 84 -5.85 -15.47 6.99
CA ASN A 84 -7.14 -14.94 6.55
C ASN A 84 -7.18 -13.41 6.41
N ILE A 85 -6.06 -12.79 6.05
CA ILE A 85 -6.00 -11.37 5.73
C ILE A 85 -6.73 -11.13 4.39
N SER A 86 -7.71 -10.25 4.41
CA SER A 86 -8.45 -9.79 3.22
C SER A 86 -7.86 -8.51 2.64
N GLN A 87 -7.28 -7.65 3.49
CA GLN A 87 -6.67 -6.39 3.09
C GLN A 87 -5.56 -6.03 4.07
N TYR A 88 -4.50 -5.38 3.61
CA TYR A 88 -3.45 -4.83 4.47
C TYR A 88 -3.02 -3.47 3.94
N GLY A 89 -2.44 -2.64 4.81
CA GLY A 89 -2.20 -1.25 4.48
C GLY A 89 -1.53 -0.46 5.59
N MET A 90 -1.42 0.85 5.37
CA MET A 90 -1.00 1.83 6.36
C MET A 90 -2.16 2.82 6.58
N ALA A 91 -2.32 3.28 7.81
CA ALA A 91 -3.26 4.34 8.16
C ALA A 91 -2.60 5.33 9.11
N ARG A 92 -3.18 6.53 9.22
CA ARG A 92 -2.81 7.48 10.28
C ARG A 92 -3.18 6.90 11.64
N ALA A 93 -2.31 7.12 12.63
CA ALA A 93 -2.52 6.72 14.01
C ALA A 93 -3.16 7.85 14.82
#